data_AF-A0A7S0KAQ8-F1
#
_entry.id   AF-A0A7S0KAQ8-F1
#
_cell.length_a   1.000
_cell.length_b   1.000
_cell.length_c   1.000
_cell.angle_alpha   90.00
_cell.angle_beta   90.00
_cell.angle_gamma   90.00
#
_symmetry.space_group_name_H-M   'P 1'
#
loop_
_entity.id
_entity.type
_entity.pdbx_description
1 polymer ?
#
loop_
_entity_poly.entity_id
_entity_poly.type
_entity_poly.pdbx_seq_one_letter_code
_entity_poly.pdbx_strand_id
1 'polypeptide(L)'
;KKFGEGFTFLNIPRSYYGVLTPDLLSKGIDCQDTLPSHLVSIIIETCRDKGIIDAEGAVDLHISEEEIIKCLDIVLEGNQEYLKQKDTIVKRILLSRYVNLYKLLRDGLTLNQYIGIVENKILVDVQ
;
A
#
# COMPACT_ATOMS: atom_id res chain seq x y z
N LYS A 1 -23.87 33.43 14.53
CA LYS A 1 -24.07 31.98 14.31
C LYS A 1 -24.09 31.72 12.81
N LYS A 2 -22.98 31.28 12.21
CA LYS A 2 -22.96 30.76 10.83
C LYS A 2 -22.86 29.24 10.97
N PHE A 3 -23.91 28.52 10.61
CA PHE A 3 -23.84 27.08 10.38
C PHE A 3 -23.97 26.91 8.87
N GLY A 4 -22.91 26.44 8.24
CA GLY A 4 -22.83 26.26 6.80
C GLY A 4 -21.48 25.71 6.39
N GLU A 5 -20.96 24.75 7.16
CA GLU A 5 -19.84 23.91 6.70
C GLU A 5 -20.46 22.85 5.80
N GLY A 6 -20.40 23.08 4.48
CA GLY A 6 -20.88 22.14 3.49
C GLY A 6 -19.84 21.06 3.25
N PHE A 7 -20.01 19.90 3.87
CA PHE A 7 -19.17 18.74 3.56
C PHE A 7 -19.36 18.35 2.09
N THR A 8 -18.31 18.52 1.27
CA THR A 8 -18.32 18.01 -0.11
C THR A 8 -17.68 16.64 -0.12
N PHE A 9 -18.50 15.62 -0.31
CA PHE A 9 -18.06 14.24 -0.44
C PHE A 9 -17.52 14.02 -1.87
N LEU A 10 -16.21 14.10 -2.05
CA LEU A 10 -15.58 13.73 -3.32
C LEU A 10 -15.53 12.21 -3.40
N ASN A 11 -16.31 11.63 -4.32
CA ASN A 11 -16.25 10.20 -4.62
C ASN A 11 -14.92 9.91 -5.32
N ILE A 12 -13.96 9.32 -4.60
CA ILE A 12 -12.63 9.06 -5.14
C ILE A 12 -12.69 7.82 -6.04
N PRO A 13 -12.35 7.91 -7.33
CA PRO A 13 -12.27 6.74 -8.20
C PRO A 13 -11.24 5.75 -7.68
N ARG A 14 -11.48 4.44 -7.84
CA ARG A 14 -10.52 3.37 -7.45
C ARG A 14 -9.12 3.56 -8.04
N SER A 15 -9.00 4.24 -9.19
CA SER A 15 -7.71 4.57 -9.81
C SER A 15 -6.81 5.49 -8.97
N TYR A 16 -7.38 6.19 -7.98
CA TYR A 16 -6.62 6.97 -7.00
C TYR A 16 -6.16 6.15 -5.81
N TYR A 17 -6.61 4.90 -5.68
CA TYR A 17 -6.00 3.96 -4.76
C TYR A 17 -4.66 3.53 -5.32
N GLY A 18 -3.76 3.13 -4.43
CA GLY A 18 -2.44 2.74 -4.86
C GLY A 18 -2.42 1.31 -5.39
N VAL A 19 -1.47 1.07 -6.28
CA VAL A 19 -1.16 -0.26 -6.81
C VAL A 19 0.27 -0.63 -6.44
N LEU A 20 0.48 -1.90 -6.11
CA LEU A 20 1.80 -2.45 -5.89
C LEU A 20 2.49 -2.70 -7.23
N THR A 21 3.38 -1.78 -7.61
CA THR A 21 4.21 -1.94 -8.81
C THR A 21 5.59 -2.47 -8.47
N PRO A 22 6.28 -3.16 -9.41
CA PRO A 22 7.67 -3.57 -9.23
C PRO A 22 8.60 -2.40 -8.90
N ASP A 23 8.34 -1.22 -9.50
CA ASP A 23 9.13 -0.01 -9.25
C ASP A 23 8.94 0.51 -7.82
N LEU A 24 7.68 0.52 -7.33
CA LEU A 24 7.36 0.91 -5.96
C LEU A 24 8.00 -0.04 -4.95
N LEU A 25 7.95 -1.35 -5.24
CA LEU A 25 8.55 -2.35 -4.36
C LEU A 25 10.07 -2.25 -4.40
N SER A 26 10.67 -2.02 -5.57
CA SER A 26 12.13 -1.92 -5.72
C SER A 26 12.70 -0.66 -5.08
N LYS A 27 12.15 0.52 -5.37
CA LYS A 27 12.70 1.82 -4.95
C LYS A 27 12.07 2.38 -3.68
N GLY A 28 10.88 1.93 -3.31
CA GLY A 28 10.09 2.56 -2.25
C GLY A 28 9.52 3.92 -2.68
N ILE A 29 8.82 4.59 -1.75
CA ILE A 29 8.27 5.94 -1.96
C ILE A 29 9.34 6.99 -1.64
N ASP A 30 10.09 6.78 -0.56
CA ASP A 30 11.09 7.72 -0.01
C ASP A 30 12.40 7.01 0.43
N CYS A 31 12.62 5.77 0.01
CA CYS A 31 13.72 4.94 0.52
C CYS A 31 14.99 5.05 -0.35
N GLN A 32 16.17 4.97 0.31
CA GLN A 32 17.46 4.77 -0.36
C GLN A 32 17.74 3.28 -0.64
N ASP A 33 17.09 2.37 0.09
CA ASP A 33 17.34 0.94 -0.03
C ASP A 33 16.61 0.35 -1.25
N THR A 34 17.39 -0.12 -2.22
CA THR A 34 16.85 -0.70 -3.45
C THR A 34 16.78 -2.22 -3.31
N LEU A 35 15.61 -2.81 -3.60
CA LEU A 35 15.50 -4.27 -3.66
C LEU A 35 15.97 -4.79 -5.02
N PRO A 36 16.68 -5.93 -5.04
CA PRO A 36 17.10 -6.56 -6.28
C PRO A 36 15.89 -7.05 -7.08
N SER A 37 15.98 -6.92 -8.41
CA SER A 37 14.87 -7.16 -9.33
C SER A 37 14.30 -8.59 -9.28
N HIS A 38 15.16 -9.58 -9.03
CA HIS A 38 14.73 -10.98 -8.91
C HIS A 38 13.83 -11.18 -7.67
N LEU A 39 14.18 -10.58 -6.54
CA LEU A 39 13.41 -10.65 -5.30
C LEU A 39 12.05 -9.94 -5.45
N VAL A 40 12.05 -8.77 -6.10
CA VAL A 40 10.83 -8.01 -6.41
C VAL A 40 9.85 -8.85 -7.23
N SER A 41 10.34 -9.57 -8.23
CA SER A 41 9.50 -10.41 -9.10
C SER A 41 8.87 -11.55 -8.31
N ILE A 42 9.66 -12.26 -7.49
CA ILE A 42 9.17 -13.35 -6.63
C ILE A 42 8.11 -12.85 -5.65
N ILE A 43 8.32 -11.68 -5.03
CA ILE A 43 7.36 -11.10 -4.09
C ILE A 43 6.04 -10.77 -4.79
N ILE A 44 6.08 -10.14 -5.97
CA ILE A 44 4.86 -9.78 -6.70
C ILE A 44 4.09 -11.01 -7.15
N GLU A 45 4.79 -12.03 -7.65
CA GLU A 45 4.17 -13.31 -8.02
C GLU A 45 3.56 -13.99 -6.79
N THR A 46 4.27 -14.04 -5.68
CA THR A 46 3.76 -14.59 -4.41
C THR A 46 2.52 -13.84 -3.94
N CYS A 47 2.54 -12.50 -3.97
CA CYS A 47 1.40 -11.68 -3.61
C CYS A 47 0.19 -11.95 -4.51
N ARG A 48 0.40 -12.14 -5.81
CA ARG A 48 -0.68 -12.45 -6.76
C ARG A 48 -1.26 -13.84 -6.52
N ASP A 49 -0.39 -14.84 -6.36
CA ASP A 49 -0.79 -16.24 -6.15
C ASP A 49 -1.53 -16.45 -4.82
N LYS A 50 -1.18 -15.66 -3.81
CA LYS A 50 -1.83 -15.67 -2.49
C LYS A 50 -3.05 -14.75 -2.41
N GLY A 51 -3.39 -14.03 -3.47
CA GLY A 51 -4.53 -13.10 -3.49
C GLY A 51 -4.35 -11.85 -2.63
N ILE A 52 -3.11 -11.51 -2.27
CA ILE A 52 -2.76 -10.25 -1.58
C ILE A 52 -3.01 -9.07 -2.51
N ILE A 53 -2.73 -9.26 -3.80
CA ILE A 53 -2.97 -8.28 -4.86
C ILE A 53 -3.90 -8.86 -5.93
N ASP A 54 -4.71 -8.00 -6.54
CA ASP A 54 -5.55 -8.37 -7.68
C ASP A 54 -4.78 -8.36 -9.02
N ALA A 55 -5.50 -8.59 -10.11
CA ALA A 55 -4.93 -8.59 -11.46
C ALA A 55 -4.36 -7.22 -11.89
N GLU A 56 -4.86 -6.13 -11.31
CA GLU A 56 -4.41 -4.76 -11.57
C GLU A 56 -3.28 -4.33 -10.62
N GLY A 57 -2.96 -5.16 -9.61
CA GLY A 57 -1.94 -4.91 -8.60
C GLY A 57 -2.46 -4.13 -7.39
N ALA A 58 -3.76 -3.95 -7.23
CA ALA A 58 -4.33 -3.34 -6.04
C ALA A 58 -4.22 -4.31 -4.86
N VAL A 59 -3.71 -3.81 -3.73
CA VAL A 59 -3.53 -4.61 -2.51
C VAL A 59 -4.85 -4.68 -1.75
N ASP A 60 -5.17 -5.85 -1.20
CA ASP A 60 -6.28 -6.00 -0.27
C ASP A 60 -6.14 -5.01 0.91
N LEU A 61 -7.23 -4.32 1.23
CA LEU A 61 -7.27 -3.32 2.29
C LEU A 61 -7.29 -3.95 3.68
N HIS A 62 -7.85 -5.15 3.78
CA HIS A 62 -8.11 -5.82 5.05
C HIS A 62 -7.02 -6.82 5.43
N ILE A 63 -6.11 -7.17 4.51
CA ILE A 63 -5.01 -8.08 4.83
C ILE A 63 -4.13 -7.48 5.93
N SER A 64 -3.79 -8.30 6.92
CA SER A 64 -2.94 -7.88 8.03
C SER A 64 -1.44 -7.97 7.67
N GLU A 65 -0.62 -7.26 8.44
CA GLU A 65 0.85 -7.39 8.36
C GLU A 65 1.31 -8.83 8.55
N GLU A 66 0.71 -9.51 9.54
CA GLU A 66 1.00 -10.91 9.90
C GLU A 66 0.69 -11.87 8.75
N GLU A 67 -0.43 -11.65 8.04
CA GLU A 67 -0.80 -12.47 6.88
C GLU A 67 0.16 -12.29 5.71
N ILE A 68 0.59 -11.05 5.44
CA ILE A 68 1.61 -10.77 4.41
C ILE A 68 2.91 -11.50 4.78
N ILE A 69 3.38 -11.33 6.01
CA ILE A 69 4.59 -11.98 6.53
C ILE A 69 4.49 -13.50 6.35
N LYS A 70 3.39 -14.10 6.80
CA LYS A 70 3.18 -15.55 6.71
C LYS A 70 3.20 -16.04 5.26
N CYS A 71 2.60 -15.29 4.33
CA CYS A 71 2.59 -15.64 2.91
C CYS A 71 4.00 -15.57 2.29
N LEU A 72 4.76 -14.53 2.61
CA LEU A 72 6.11 -14.35 2.08
C LEU A 72 7.09 -15.35 2.71
N ASP A 73 6.97 -15.61 4.01
CA ASP A 73 7.82 -16.57 4.71
C ASP A 73 7.71 -17.97 4.12
N ILE A 74 6.52 -18.41 3.68
CA ILE A 74 6.35 -19.73 3.04
C ILE A 74 7.22 -19.91 1.78
N VAL A 75 7.42 -18.83 1.01
CA VAL A 75 8.11 -18.89 -0.29
C VAL A 75 9.58 -18.49 -0.17
N LEU A 76 9.88 -17.55 0.73
CA LEU A 76 11.20 -16.92 0.87
C LEU A 76 11.95 -17.37 2.13
N GLU A 77 11.48 -18.42 2.81
CA GLU A 77 12.15 -19.00 3.98
C GLU A 77 13.62 -19.30 3.64
N GLY A 78 14.55 -18.65 4.35
CA GLY A 78 15.99 -18.81 4.14
C GLY A 78 16.64 -17.86 3.13
N ASN A 79 15.87 -17.04 2.40
CA ASN A 79 16.45 -15.98 1.56
C ASN A 79 17.01 -14.85 2.45
N GLN A 80 18.33 -14.73 2.49
CA GLN A 80 19.03 -13.76 3.35
C GLN A 80 18.72 -12.30 2.99
N GLU A 81 18.47 -11.99 1.72
CA GLU A 81 18.12 -10.64 1.28
C GLU A 81 16.71 -10.26 1.73
N TYR A 82 15.77 -11.20 1.63
CA TYR A 82 14.42 -11.07 2.18
C TYR A 82 14.47 -10.87 3.70
N LEU A 83 15.17 -11.73 4.44
CA LEU A 83 15.22 -11.65 5.91
C LEU A 83 15.79 -10.31 6.40
N LYS A 84 16.79 -9.76 5.71
CA LYS A 84 17.36 -8.45 6.04
C LYS A 84 16.41 -7.27 5.80
N GLN A 85 15.51 -7.41 4.83
CA GLN A 85 14.64 -6.31 4.36
C GLN A 85 13.16 -6.60 4.56
N LYS A 86 12.82 -7.62 5.36
CA LYS A 86 11.46 -8.13 5.55
C LYS A 86 10.50 -7.04 5.97
N ASP A 87 10.83 -6.31 7.02
CA ASP A 87 9.99 -5.22 7.54
C ASP A 87 9.79 -4.11 6.49
N THR A 88 10.83 -3.81 5.71
CA THR A 88 10.76 -2.81 4.64
C THR A 88 9.86 -3.27 3.50
N ILE A 89 9.95 -4.54 3.10
CA ILE A 89 9.11 -5.14 2.05
C ILE A 89 7.64 -5.10 2.48
N VAL A 90 7.35 -5.56 3.69
CA VAL A 90 5.99 -5.61 4.23
C VAL A 90 5.39 -4.20 4.32
N LYS A 91 6.16 -3.23 4.83
CA LYS A 91 5.74 -1.82 4.84
C LYS A 91 5.45 -1.27 3.45
N ARG A 92 6.27 -1.59 2.43
CA ARG A 92 6.03 -1.16 1.04
C ARG A 92 4.74 -1.75 0.47
N ILE A 93 4.45 -3.02 0.77
CA ILE A 93 3.19 -3.66 0.36
C ILE A 93 2.00 -2.96 1.03
N LEU A 94 2.05 -2.71 2.34
CA LEU A 94 0.98 -2.01 3.05
C LEU A 94 0.77 -0.57 2.54
N LEU A 95 1.85 0.19 2.39
CA LEU A 95 1.80 1.58 1.87
C LEU A 95 1.25 1.64 0.44
N SER A 96 1.47 0.58 -0.35
CA SER A 96 0.99 0.54 -1.72
C SER A 96 -0.53 0.61 -1.83
N ARG A 97 -1.31 0.30 -0.78
CA ARG A 97 -2.78 0.46 -0.75
C ARG A 97 -3.26 1.88 -1.05
N TYR A 98 -2.50 2.86 -0.57
CA TYR A 98 -2.86 4.27 -0.62
C TYR A 98 -1.70 5.11 -1.17
N VAL A 99 -0.77 4.52 -1.95
CA VAL A 99 0.43 5.22 -2.43
C VAL A 99 0.11 6.50 -3.19
N ASN A 100 -0.95 6.49 -4.00
CA ASN A 100 -1.35 7.63 -4.82
C ASN A 100 -1.94 8.75 -3.93
N LEU A 101 -2.76 8.38 -2.93
CA LEU A 101 -3.25 9.33 -1.92
C LEU A 101 -2.11 9.86 -1.04
N TYR A 102 -1.19 9.00 -0.62
CA TYR A 102 -0.02 9.37 0.17
C TYR A 102 0.89 10.35 -0.60
N LYS A 103 1.11 10.13 -1.90
CA LYS A 103 1.87 11.07 -2.74
C LYS A 103 1.21 12.45 -2.83
N LEU A 104 -0.13 12.49 -2.81
CA LEU A 104 -0.90 13.73 -2.92
C LEU A 104 -1.01 14.49 -1.59
N LEU A 105 -1.18 13.78 -0.48
CA LEU A 105 -1.55 14.37 0.81
C LEU A 105 -0.44 14.27 1.87
N ARG A 106 0.57 13.42 1.65
CA ARG A 106 1.74 13.17 2.51
C ARG A 106 1.38 13.10 4.00
N ASP A 107 1.92 14.01 4.81
CA ASP A 107 1.76 14.05 6.26
C ASP A 107 0.48 14.75 6.71
N GLY A 108 -0.39 15.14 5.77
CA GLY A 108 -1.68 15.75 6.08
C GLY A 108 -2.67 14.78 6.74
N LEU A 109 -2.40 13.46 6.70
CA LEU A 109 -3.30 12.42 7.20
C LEU A 109 -2.54 11.27 7.87
N THR A 110 -3.17 10.67 8.87
CA THR A 110 -2.75 9.42 9.51
C THR A 110 -3.09 8.20 8.65
N LEU A 111 -2.42 7.08 8.91
CA LEU A 111 -2.64 5.81 8.18
C LEU A 111 -4.10 5.33 8.25
N ASN A 112 -4.74 5.48 9.41
CA ASN A 112 -6.16 5.17 9.60
C ASN A 112 -7.08 6.08 8.77
N GLN A 113 -6.70 7.35 8.58
CA GLN A 113 -7.44 8.27 7.72
C GLN A 113 -7.31 7.89 6.24
N TYR A 114 -6.12 7.44 5.80
CA TYR A 114 -5.96 6.91 4.44
C TYR A 114 -6.82 5.68 4.19
N ILE A 115 -6.81 4.71 5.10
CA ILE A 115 -7.67 3.52 5.00
C ILE A 115 -9.14 3.94 4.97
N GLY A 116 -9.57 4.83 5.87
CA GLY A 116 -10.93 5.35 5.90
C GLY A 116 -11.35 6.03 4.60
N ILE A 117 -10.48 6.80 3.95
CA ILE A 117 -10.76 7.42 2.65
C ILE A 117 -10.94 6.36 1.55
N VAL A 118 -10.08 5.33 1.55
CA VAL A 118 -10.16 4.24 0.56
C VAL A 118 -11.42 3.39 0.77
N GLU A 119 -11.75 3.04 2.00
CA GLU A 119 -12.95 2.25 2.33
C GLU A 119 -14.25 3.00 2.06
N ASN A 120 -14.32 4.27 2.48
CA ASN A 120 -15.53 5.08 2.34
C ASN A 120 -15.66 5.72 0.95
N LYS A 121 -14.61 5.68 0.13
CA LYS A 121 -14.49 6.38 -1.15
C LYS A 121 -14.70 7.88 -1.06
N ILE A 122 -14.45 8.47 0.11
CA ILE A 122 -14.80 9.86 0.42
C ILE A 122 -13.55 10.57 0.92
N LEU A 123 -13.21 11.70 0.28
CA LEU A 123 -12.33 12.71 0.86
C LEU A 123 -13.21 13.82 1.45
N VAL A 124 -12.96 14.16 2.72
CA VAL A 124 -13.63 15.30 3.37
C VAL A 124 -12.67 16.48 3.34
N ASP A 125 -12.96 17.47 2.51
CA ASP A 125 -12.33 18.79 2.59
C ASP A 125 -13.05 19.60 3.69
N VAL A 126 -12.30 20.11 4.66
CA VAL A 126 -12.82 20.98 5.72
C VAL A 126 -12.27 22.37 5.45
N GLN A 127 -13.11 23.24 4.89
CA GLN A 127 -12.80 24.67 4.63
C GLN A 127 -13.34 25.57 5.74
#